data_AF-A0A399PYC0-F1
#
_entry.id   AF-A0A399PYC0-F1
#
_cell.length_a   1.000
_cell.length_b   1.000
_cell.length_c   1.000
_cell.angle_alpha   90.00
_cell.angle_beta   90.00
_cell.angle_gamma   90.00
#
_symmetry.space_group_name_H-M   'P 1'
#
loop_
_entity.id
_entity.type
_entity.pdbx_description
1 polymer ?
#
loop_
_entity_poly.entity_id
_entity_poly.type
_entity_poly.pdbx_seq_one_letter_code
_entity_poly.pdbx_strand_id
1 'polypeptide(L)'
;MTVYLLAGGGTAGHVNPLLAVADELRAREPESTILVLGTREGLESRLVPARGYELLTIARLPFPRRPNRAAVAFAPAFARAVG
;
A
#
# COMPACT_ATOMS: atom_id res chain seq x y z
N MET A 1 -18.23 -5.13 -13.52
CA MET A 1 -17.65 -4.08 -12.66
C MET A 1 -16.85 -4.77 -11.58
N THR A 2 -15.52 -4.76 -11.71
CA THR A 2 -14.59 -5.41 -10.77
C THR A 2 -13.83 -4.33 -10.01
N VAL A 3 -13.55 -4.56 -8.73
CA VAL A 3 -12.67 -3.70 -7.93
C VAL A 3 -11.35 -4.46 -7.70
N TYR A 4 -10.26 -3.93 -8.23
CA TYR A 4 -8.92 -4.45 -8.02
C TYR A 4 -8.24 -3.67 -6.90
N LEU A 5 -7.85 -4.36 -5.83
CA LEU A 5 -7.00 -3.80 -4.78
C LEU A 5 -5.57 -4.32 -4.97
N LEU A 6 -4.67 -3.43 -5.37
CA LEU A 6 -3.27 -3.77 -5.62
C LEU A 6 -2.43 -3.38 -4.41
N ALA A 7 -1.82 -4.37 -3.75
CA ALA A 7 -0.89 -4.15 -2.65
C ALA A 7 0.54 -4.46 -3.10
N GLY A 8 1.43 -3.48 -3.02
CA GLY A 8 2.82 -3.62 -3.50
C GLY A 8 3.57 -2.30 -3.41
N GLY A 9 3.98 -1.94 -2.19
CA GLY A 9 4.65 -0.67 -1.90
C GLY A 9 5.99 -0.85 -1.19
N GLY A 10 6.63 0.28 -0.86
CA GLY A 10 7.85 0.30 -0.04
C GLY A 10 9.17 0.48 -0.79
N THR A 11 9.30 -0.01 -2.03
CA THR A 11 10.46 0.26 -2.90
C THR A 11 10.06 0.43 -4.37
N ALA A 12 10.89 1.14 -5.16
CA ALA A 12 10.65 1.35 -6.58
C ALA A 12 10.49 0.03 -7.37
N GLY A 13 11.20 -1.02 -6.95
CA GLY A 13 11.16 -2.35 -7.59
C GLY A 13 9.83 -3.08 -7.46
N HIS A 14 8.95 -2.67 -6.53
CA HIS A 14 7.60 -3.22 -6.39
C HIS A 14 6.53 -2.25 -6.91
N VAL A 15 6.74 -0.95 -6.72
CA VAL A 15 5.77 0.07 -7.13
C VAL A 15 5.63 0.15 -8.65
N ASN A 16 6.74 0.12 -9.40
CA ASN A 16 6.67 0.25 -10.86
C ASN A 16 5.98 -0.95 -11.55
N PRO A 17 6.31 -2.21 -11.20
CA PRO A 17 5.56 -3.36 -11.74
C PRO A 17 4.08 -3.33 -11.35
N LEU A 18 3.74 -2.91 -10.12
CA LEU A 18 2.36 -2.75 -9.70
C LEU A 18 1.62 -1.75 -10.59
N LEU A 19 2.22 -0.59 -10.86
CA LEU A 19 1.62 0.43 -11.73
C LEU A 19 1.47 -0.07 -13.17
N ALA A 20 2.44 -0.82 -13.69
CA ALA A 20 2.33 -1.43 -15.02
C ALA A 20 1.17 -2.41 -15.11
N VAL A 21 0.93 -3.21 -14.07
CA VAL A 21 -0.25 -4.09 -13.98
C VAL A 21 -1.53 -3.28 -13.90
N ALA A 22 -1.55 -2.20 -13.11
CA ALA A 22 -2.68 -1.29 -13.00
C ALA A 22 -3.04 -0.63 -14.35
N ASP A 23 -2.03 -0.27 -15.14
CA ASP A 23 -2.21 0.32 -16.47
C ASP A 23 -2.86 -0.69 -17.43
N GLU A 24 -2.37 -1.93 -17.43
CA GLU A 24 -2.90 -2.99 -18.28
C GLU A 24 -4.33 -3.38 -17.90
N LEU A 25 -4.64 -3.44 -16.61
CA LEU A 25 -6.01 -3.69 -16.12
C LEU A 25 -6.97 -2.58 -16.56
N ARG A 26 -6.57 -1.31 -16.43
CA ARG A 26 -7.37 -0.16 -16.88
C ARG A 26 -7.61 -0.21 -18.39
N ALA A 27 -6.63 -0.64 -19.17
CA ALA A 27 -6.74 -0.75 -20.62
C ALA A 27 -7.71 -1.89 -21.04
N ARG A 28 -7.67 -3.03 -20.35
CA ARG A 28 -8.53 -4.19 -20.66
C ARG A 28 -9.95 -4.06 -20.12
N GLU A 29 -10.09 -3.45 -18.94
CA GLU A 29 -11.36 -3.32 -18.22
C GLU A 29 -11.57 -1.86 -17.78
N PRO A 30 -11.95 -0.94 -18.70
CA PRO A 30 -12.10 0.49 -18.40
C PRO A 30 -13.15 0.79 -17.31
N GLU A 31 -14.15 -0.09 -17.18
CA GLU A 31 -15.20 0.00 -16.16
C GLU A 31 -14.75 -0.53 -14.79
N SER A 32 -13.52 -1.04 -14.66
CA SER A 32 -13.01 -1.52 -13.38
C SER A 32 -12.51 -0.36 -12.49
N THR A 33 -12.67 -0.52 -11.18
CA THR A 33 -12.06 0.39 -10.21
C THR A 33 -10.74 -0.19 -9.76
N ILE A 34 -9.66 0.62 -9.82
CA ILE A 34 -8.33 0.20 -9.40
C ILE A 34 -7.90 1.05 -8.21
N LEU A 35 -7.68 0.38 -7.09
CA LEU A 35 -7.23 0.96 -5.83
C LEU A 35 -5.85 0.42 -5.52
N VAL A 36 -4.93 1.29 -5.09
CA VAL A 36 -3.59 0.87 -4.67
C VAL A 36 -3.48 1.03 -3.16
N LEU A 37 -2.97 0.01 -2.48
CA LEU A 37 -2.74 0.01 -1.04
C LEU A 37 -1.25 0.22 -0.74
N GLY A 38 -0.96 1.15 0.17
CA GLY A 38 0.41 1.41 0.59
C GLY A 38 0.53 2.23 1.88
N THR A 39 1.69 2.86 2.07
CA THR A 39 2.00 3.68 3.25
C THR A 39 2.11 5.15 2.89
N ARG A 40 1.94 6.04 3.87
CA ARG A 40 2.12 7.49 3.65
C ARG A 40 3.58 7.87 3.38
N GLU A 41 4.54 7.10 3.90
CA GLU A 41 5.97 7.44 3.81
C GLU A 41 6.69 6.86 2.58
N GLY A 42 6.05 5.93 1.85
CA GLY A 42 6.70 5.21 0.76
C GLY A 42 6.69 5.94 -0.59
N LEU A 43 7.46 5.43 -1.56
CA LEU A 43 7.49 5.96 -2.93
C LEU A 43 6.12 5.95 -3.62
N GLU A 44 5.26 5.01 -3.23
CA GLU A 44 3.88 4.92 -3.68
C GLU A 44 3.07 6.21 -3.43
N SER A 45 3.35 6.95 -2.34
CA SER A 45 2.66 8.21 -2.00
C SER A 45 2.76 9.28 -3.08
N ARG A 46 3.82 9.22 -3.89
CA ARG A 46 4.05 10.14 -5.02
C ARG A 46 3.69 9.51 -6.34
N LEU A 47 4.11 8.27 -6.58
CA LEU A 47 3.98 7.62 -7.89
C LEU A 47 2.55 7.21 -8.21
N VAL A 48 1.79 6.74 -7.22
CA VAL A 48 0.41 6.26 -7.43
C VAL A 48 -0.53 7.41 -7.84
N PRO A 49 -0.59 8.54 -7.10
CA PRO A 49 -1.41 9.67 -7.52
C PRO A 49 -0.93 10.30 -8.84
N ALA A 50 0.39 10.36 -9.07
CA ALA A 50 0.95 10.89 -10.32
C ALA A 50 0.55 10.06 -11.56
N ARG A 51 0.24 8.77 -11.38
CA ARG A 51 -0.26 7.89 -12.44
C ARG A 51 -1.80 7.87 -12.56
N GLY A 52 -2.48 8.66 -11.73
CA GLY A 52 -3.93 8.78 -11.73
C GLY A 52 -4.65 7.60 -11.06
N TYR A 53 -4.02 6.95 -10.09
CA TYR A 53 -4.66 5.92 -9.25
C TYR A 53 -4.89 6.45 -7.84
N GLU A 54 -5.92 5.92 -7.17
CA GLU A 54 -6.17 6.21 -5.76
C GLU A 54 -5.21 5.42 -4.87
N LEU A 55 -4.59 6.10 -3.91
CA LEU A 55 -3.77 5.48 -2.87
C LEU A 55 -4.54 5.38 -1.56
N LEU A 56 -4.93 4.18 -1.19
CA LEU A 56 -5.37 3.83 0.15
C LEU A 56 -4.16 3.62 1.05
N THR A 57 -4.18 4.26 2.22
CA THR A 57 -3.04 4.22 3.15
C THR A 57 -3.33 3.38 4.38
N ILE A 58 -2.38 2.54 4.77
CA ILE A 58 -2.37 1.84 6.06
C ILE A 58 -1.17 2.29 6.91
N ALA A 59 -1.32 2.16 8.23
CA ALA A 59 -0.23 2.42 9.15
C ALA A 59 0.90 1.39 8.98
N ARG A 60 2.13 1.87 8.83
CA ARG A 60 3.32 1.01 8.80
C ARG A 60 3.75 0.69 10.23
N LEU A 61 3.49 -0.53 10.69
CA LEU A 61 3.93 -0.98 12.01
C LEU A 61 4.92 -2.15 11.89
N PRO A 62 6.23 -1.94 12.09
CA PRO A 62 7.21 -3.01 12.03
C PRO A 62 7.02 -3.98 13.21
N PHE A 63 6.89 -5.27 12.90
CA PHE A 63 6.79 -6.29 13.94
C PHE A 63 8.15 -6.48 14.66
N PRO A 64 8.19 -6.48 16.00
CA PRO A 64 9.41 -6.67 16.77
C PRO A 64 10.03 -8.05 16.48
N ARG A 65 11.32 -8.07 16.16
CA ARG A 65 12.07 -9.30 15.86
C ARG A 65 12.78 -9.93 17.07
N ARG A 66 12.74 -9.25 18.22
CA ARG A 66 13.37 -9.67 19.49
C ARG A 66 12.51 -9.21 20.67
N PRO A 67 12.54 -9.90 21.83
CA PRO A 67 11.86 -9.48 23.04
C PRO A 67 12.60 -8.31 23.68
N ASN A 68 12.40 -7.10 23.17
CA ASN A 68 13.00 -5.86 23.66
C ASN A 68 11.92 -4.79 23.91
N ARG A 69 12.33 -3.56 24.22
CA ARG A 69 11.41 -2.43 24.45
C ARG A 69 10.45 -2.18 23.27
N ALA A 70 10.88 -2.45 22.03
CA ALA A 70 10.01 -2.33 20.87
C ALA A 70 8.89 -3.37 20.87
N ALA A 71 9.10 -4.56 21.46
CA ALA A 71 8.06 -5.56 21.62
C ALA A 71 6.97 -5.12 22.60
N VAL A 72 7.36 -4.46 23.69
CA VAL A 72 6.40 -3.90 24.66
C VAL A 72 5.59 -2.76 24.04
N ALA A 73 6.24 -1.90 23.25
CA ALA A 73 5.57 -0.79 22.57
C ALA A 73 4.66 -1.21 21.40
N PHE A 74 4.80 -2.44 20.89
CA PHE A 74 4.06 -2.92 19.72
C PHE A 74 2.55 -3.05 19.99
N ALA A 75 2.15 -3.68 21.10
CA ALA A 75 0.73 -3.92 21.40
C ALA A 75 -0.14 -2.64 21.42
N PRO A 76 0.22 -1.57 22.15
CA PRO A 76 -0.56 -0.33 22.12
C PRO A 76 -0.46 0.43 20.79
N ALA A 77 0.62 0.23 20.01
CA ALA A 77 0.73 0.80 18.66
C ALA A 77 -0.17 0.06 17.66
N PHE A 78 -0.25 -1.27 17.77
CA PHE A 78 -1.12 -2.10 16.94
C PHE A 78 -2.60 -1.82 17.22
N ALA A 79 -2.99 -1.73 18.49
CA ALA A 79 -4.36 -1.39 18.87
C ALA A 79 -4.82 -0.06 18.25
N ARG A 80 -3.97 0.97 18.26
CA ARG A 80 -4.24 2.27 17.62
C ARG A 80 -4.23 2.24 16.10
N ALA A 81 -3.61 1.24 15.48
CA ALA A 81 -3.54 1.11 14.03
C ALA A 81 -4.75 0.37 13.44
N VAL A 82 -5.45 -0.43 14.26
CA VAL A 82 -6.55 -1.30 13.84
C VAL A 82 -7.91 -0.88 14.41
N GLY A 83 -7.93 -0.20 15.56
CA GLY A 83 -9.14 0.39 16.16
C GLY A 83 -9.34 1.83 15.71
#